data_AF-A0A0M2GV57-F1
#
_entry.id   AF-A0A0M2GV57-F1
#
_cell.length_a   1.000
_cell.length_b   1.000
_cell.length_c   1.000
_cell.angle_alpha   90.00
_cell.angle_beta   90.00
_cell.angle_gamma   90.00
#
_symmetry.space_group_name_H-M   'P 1'
#
loop_
_entity.id
_entity.type
_entity.pdbx_description
1 polymer ?
#
loop_
_entity_poly.entity_id
_entity_poly.type
_entity_poly.pdbx_seq_one_letter_code
_entity_poly.pdbx_strand_id
1 'polypeptide(L)'
;MFDPKVSRRQVLVLGGLTLGVGAVTVAGLGPAWADTAAAGVELVPVGASPVAVLPGVGVRPAAFPRQLAVQVKHAGTDLPAGTQVAISYDPRLYSPLPAAVATVGDRRLRATSTITTDSKTSVTACTVTLTEALPAGSDPVVVVGTVFPVLYPYDLVAGPAGATAAVHHKNVRPTDRRSLQPGRPHAFGGVATPWGLEVSGVWNRYEWANGKRWYYYPARITLNGVGPGAAPVAASFSVALDPQVVSDVRIVSARLNDKAHDAGVRLLSDTRTASLFETRWTTRVKLKSGDRLDLGLEVKTRKPSRDLPTVKHPTVGLMDMGNHITQRQTGLTSMSRSDSQWT
;
A
#
# COMPACT_ATOMS: atom_id res chain seq x y z
N MET A 1 -21.82 -14.31 -3.12
CA MET A 1 -22.26 -12.98 -3.58
C MET A 1 -21.32 -11.98 -2.94
N PHE A 2 -20.25 -11.58 -3.64
CA PHE A 2 -19.23 -10.66 -3.11
C PHE A 2 -19.61 -9.24 -3.53
N ASP A 3 -19.94 -8.41 -2.55
CA ASP A 3 -20.14 -6.98 -2.72
C ASP A 3 -18.77 -6.32 -3.02
N PRO A 4 -18.54 -5.75 -4.21
CA PRO A 4 -17.23 -5.22 -4.58
C PRO A 4 -17.08 -3.85 -3.93
N LYS A 5 -16.61 -3.83 -2.67
CA LYS A 5 -16.26 -2.59 -1.98
C LYS A 5 -15.11 -1.91 -2.74
N VAL A 6 -15.47 -0.87 -3.53
CA VAL A 6 -14.51 0.04 -4.15
C VAL A 6 -13.66 0.64 -3.03
N SER A 7 -12.35 0.38 -3.03
CA SER A 7 -11.47 0.89 -1.97
C SER A 7 -11.28 2.40 -2.12
N ARG A 8 -11.04 3.11 -1.01
CA ARG A 8 -10.75 4.56 -0.99
C ARG A 8 -9.58 4.94 -1.94
N ARG A 9 -8.65 4.01 -2.18
CA ARG A 9 -7.56 4.17 -3.16
C ARG A 9 -8.03 4.05 -4.61
N GLN A 10 -8.96 3.15 -4.91
CA GLN A 10 -9.59 3.07 -6.24
C GLN A 10 -10.39 4.35 -6.53
N VAL A 11 -11.08 4.91 -5.54
CA VAL A 11 -11.75 6.22 -5.66
C VAL A 11 -10.74 7.36 -5.90
N LEU A 12 -9.60 7.37 -5.22
CA LEU A 12 -8.54 8.37 -5.44
C LEU A 12 -7.82 8.22 -6.77
N VAL A 13 -7.66 7.00 -7.29
CA VAL A 13 -7.09 6.76 -8.62
C VAL A 13 -8.07 7.17 -9.71
N LEU A 14 -9.37 6.84 -9.56
CA LEU A 14 -10.44 7.32 -10.42
C LEU A 14 -10.57 8.85 -10.36
N GLY A 15 -10.50 9.45 -9.17
CA GLY A 15 -10.56 10.89 -8.94
C GLY A 15 -9.33 11.63 -9.48
N GLY A 16 -8.13 11.05 -9.32
CA GLY A 16 -6.88 11.59 -9.85
C GLY A 16 -6.78 11.49 -11.38
N LEU A 17 -7.34 10.44 -11.98
CA LEU A 17 -7.41 10.30 -13.44
C LEU A 17 -8.51 11.14 -14.08
N THR A 18 -9.57 11.50 -13.35
CA THR A 18 -10.63 12.40 -13.84
C THR A 18 -10.29 13.88 -13.66
N LEU A 19 -9.45 14.23 -12.69
CA LEU A 19 -9.04 15.63 -12.43
C LEU A 19 -7.60 15.95 -12.88
N GLY A 20 -6.77 14.96 -13.23
CA GLY A 20 -5.31 15.11 -13.35
C GLY A 20 -4.68 14.86 -14.72
N VAL A 21 -5.45 14.66 -15.80
CA VAL A 21 -4.85 14.47 -17.15
C VAL A 21 -4.16 15.74 -17.66
N GLY A 22 -4.49 16.92 -17.10
CA GLY A 22 -3.84 18.19 -17.44
C GLY A 22 -2.38 18.35 -16.96
N ALA A 23 -1.82 17.42 -16.18
CA ALA A 23 -0.48 17.58 -15.59
C ALA A 23 0.51 16.44 -15.91
N VAL A 24 0.14 15.45 -16.74
CA VAL A 24 1.06 14.36 -17.15
C VAL A 24 1.53 14.54 -18.59
N THR A 25 1.95 15.75 -18.94
CA THR A 25 2.97 15.96 -19.98
C THR A 25 4.30 16.14 -19.26
N VAL A 26 4.94 15.05 -18.87
CA VAL A 26 6.36 15.10 -18.46
C VAL A 26 7.19 14.96 -19.74
N ALA A 27 7.80 16.08 -20.11
CA ALA A 27 8.80 16.17 -21.16
C ALA A 27 10.14 15.55 -20.71
N GLY A 28 10.76 14.78 -21.62
CA GLY A 28 12.20 14.43 -21.66
C GLY A 28 12.65 13.21 -20.84
N LEU A 29 13.57 12.33 -21.26
CA LEU A 29 14.46 12.18 -22.43
C LEU A 29 14.82 10.67 -22.53
N GLY A 30 14.99 10.11 -23.74
CA GLY A 30 15.44 8.72 -23.99
C GLY A 30 16.92 8.45 -23.63
N PRO A 31 17.51 7.25 -23.88
CA PRO A 31 17.23 6.23 -24.92
C PRO A 31 16.83 4.83 -24.33
N ALA A 32 16.33 3.81 -25.05
CA ALA A 32 16.84 3.15 -26.26
C ALA A 32 15.75 2.44 -27.10
N TRP A 33 16.04 2.36 -28.41
CA TRP A 33 15.32 1.82 -29.57
C TRP A 33 15.39 0.28 -29.63
N ALA A 34 14.68 -0.51 -30.44
CA ALA A 34 13.54 -0.37 -31.35
C ALA A 34 12.96 -1.79 -31.55
N ASP A 35 11.67 -1.90 -31.81
CA ASP A 35 11.16 -2.96 -32.67
C ASP A 35 10.08 -2.31 -33.54
N THR A 36 10.17 -2.54 -34.85
CA THR A 36 9.42 -1.87 -35.91
C THR A 36 7.91 -1.92 -35.67
N ALA A 37 7.32 -0.76 -35.39
CA ALA A 37 5.88 -0.59 -35.22
C ALA A 37 5.15 -0.87 -36.55
N ALA A 38 4.02 -1.58 -36.49
CA ALA A 38 3.05 -1.51 -37.56
C ALA A 38 2.61 -0.04 -37.71
N ALA A 39 2.54 0.45 -38.95
CA ALA A 39 2.30 1.85 -39.24
C ALA A 39 0.98 2.33 -38.59
N GLY A 40 1.07 3.16 -37.53
CA GLY A 40 -0.03 3.98 -37.06
C GLY A 40 -0.33 3.96 -35.56
N VAL A 41 0.04 2.91 -34.80
CA VAL A 41 -0.32 2.78 -33.38
C VAL A 41 0.88 2.45 -32.49
N GLU A 42 1.12 3.25 -31.45
CA GLU A 42 2.17 3.06 -30.44
C GLU A 42 1.56 2.93 -29.04
N LEU A 43 2.10 2.02 -28.22
CA LEU A 43 1.69 1.85 -26.82
C LEU A 43 2.70 2.48 -25.87
N VAL A 44 2.25 3.40 -25.01
CA VAL A 44 3.08 4.10 -24.03
C VAL A 44 2.59 3.81 -22.61
N PRO A 45 3.42 3.22 -21.71
CA PRO A 45 3.04 3.01 -20.32
C PRO A 45 2.73 4.33 -19.59
N VAL A 46 1.69 4.34 -18.74
CA VAL A 46 1.27 5.53 -17.98
C VAL A 46 1.62 5.39 -16.50
N GLY A 47 2.14 6.46 -15.89
CA GLY A 47 2.40 6.53 -14.45
C GLY A 47 3.76 5.96 -14.02
N ALA A 48 4.83 6.77 -14.15
CA ALA A 48 6.22 6.40 -13.86
C ALA A 48 6.58 6.27 -12.37
N SER A 49 5.65 5.85 -11.51
CA SER A 49 5.89 5.61 -10.08
C SER A 49 5.91 4.11 -9.76
N PRO A 50 6.98 3.39 -10.15
CA PRO A 50 7.06 1.95 -9.96
C PRO A 50 6.98 1.55 -8.49
N VAL A 51 6.50 0.33 -8.26
CA VAL A 51 6.57 -0.34 -6.97
C VAL A 51 7.69 -1.39 -6.98
N ALA A 52 8.39 -1.50 -5.86
CA ALA A 52 9.38 -2.54 -5.64
C ALA A 52 8.69 -3.84 -5.23
N VAL A 53 8.84 -4.88 -6.05
CA VAL A 53 8.39 -6.25 -5.72
C VAL A 53 9.63 -7.09 -5.43
N LEU A 54 9.66 -7.69 -4.24
CA LEU A 54 10.67 -8.63 -3.83
C LEU A 54 10.13 -10.04 -4.09
N PRO A 55 10.69 -10.77 -5.08
CA PRO A 55 10.19 -12.09 -5.42
C PRO A 55 10.69 -13.20 -4.49
N GLY A 56 11.54 -12.88 -3.50
CA GLY A 56 12.05 -13.85 -2.54
C GLY A 56 13.10 -13.27 -1.59
N VAL A 57 13.56 -14.11 -0.66
CA VAL A 57 14.66 -13.82 0.28
C VAL A 57 15.96 -13.64 -0.51
N GLY A 58 16.71 -12.57 -0.22
CA GLY A 58 17.98 -12.33 -0.91
C GLY A 58 17.83 -12.12 -2.42
N VAL A 59 16.67 -11.66 -2.89
CA VAL A 59 16.49 -11.31 -4.30
C VAL A 59 16.49 -9.80 -4.48
N ARG A 60 17.03 -9.35 -5.62
CA ARG A 60 17.00 -7.94 -6.01
C ARG A 60 15.55 -7.53 -6.30
N PRO A 61 15.06 -6.38 -5.78
CA PRO A 61 13.73 -5.91 -6.10
C PRO A 61 13.58 -5.67 -7.61
N ALA A 62 12.47 -6.18 -8.16
CA ALA A 62 12.03 -5.89 -9.51
C ALA A 62 11.04 -4.71 -9.50
N ALA A 63 11.06 -3.91 -10.55
CA ALA A 63 10.15 -2.78 -10.71
C ALA A 63 8.91 -3.21 -11.49
N PHE A 64 7.74 -2.87 -10.93
CA PHE A 64 6.45 -3.11 -11.54
C PHE A 64 5.65 -1.81 -11.61
N PRO A 65 4.83 -1.60 -12.65
CA PRO A 65 4.01 -0.40 -12.73
C PRO A 65 3.00 -0.38 -11.57
N ARG A 66 2.80 0.77 -10.94
CA ARG A 66 1.80 0.91 -9.87
C ARG A 66 0.37 0.82 -10.40
N GLN A 67 0.17 1.29 -11.63
CA GLN A 67 -1.09 1.27 -12.34
C GLN A 67 -0.92 0.42 -13.60
N LEU A 68 -1.86 -0.46 -13.88
CA LEU A 68 -1.95 -1.14 -15.17
C LEU A 68 -2.63 -0.20 -16.15
N ALA A 69 -1.83 0.71 -16.71
CA ALA A 69 -2.30 1.78 -17.56
C ALA A 69 -1.42 1.93 -18.80
N VAL A 70 -2.06 2.13 -19.95
CA VAL A 70 -1.39 2.35 -21.23
C VAL A 70 -2.09 3.46 -21.99
N GLN A 71 -1.31 4.34 -22.62
CA GLN A 71 -1.76 5.29 -23.60
C GLN A 71 -1.56 4.68 -24.99
N VAL A 72 -2.60 4.71 -25.81
CA VAL A 72 -2.57 4.24 -27.19
C VAL A 72 -2.38 5.45 -28.08
N LYS A 73 -1.15 5.73 -28.51
CA LYS A 73 -0.86 6.82 -29.43
C LYS A 73 -1.20 6.42 -30.86
N HIS A 74 -1.90 7.26 -31.60
CA HIS A 74 -2.35 6.92 -32.96
C HIS A 74 -2.39 8.11 -33.92
N ALA A 75 -1.22 8.72 -34.18
CA ALA A 75 -1.11 10.01 -34.86
C ALA A 75 -1.55 10.02 -36.34
N GLY A 76 -1.62 8.86 -37.00
CA GLY A 76 -1.86 8.77 -38.46
C GLY A 76 -3.10 8.00 -38.86
N THR A 77 -3.87 7.46 -37.92
CA THR A 77 -5.00 6.58 -38.24
C THR A 77 -6.08 6.67 -37.17
N ASP A 78 -7.34 6.71 -37.60
CA ASP A 78 -8.47 6.59 -36.69
C ASP A 78 -8.48 5.21 -36.03
N LEU A 79 -8.86 5.15 -34.76
CA LEU A 79 -9.14 3.87 -34.09
C LEU A 79 -10.61 3.55 -34.33
N PRO A 80 -10.96 2.51 -35.10
CA PRO A 80 -12.36 2.19 -35.33
C PRO A 80 -13.01 1.62 -34.07
N ALA A 81 -14.33 1.71 -34.00
CA ALA A 81 -15.12 1.03 -32.97
C ALA A 81 -14.82 -0.48 -33.00
N GLY A 82 -14.72 -1.09 -31.83
CA GLY A 82 -14.31 -2.49 -31.67
C GLY A 82 -12.80 -2.70 -31.53
N THR A 83 -12.00 -1.62 -31.48
CA THR A 83 -10.57 -1.71 -31.10
C THR A 83 -10.44 -2.32 -29.71
N GLN A 84 -9.54 -3.31 -29.58
CA GLN A 84 -9.31 -4.04 -28.34
C GLN A 84 -7.92 -3.75 -27.77
N VAL A 85 -7.88 -3.29 -26.53
CA VAL A 85 -6.65 -3.09 -25.76
C VAL A 85 -6.58 -4.18 -24.70
N ALA A 86 -5.64 -5.12 -24.85
CA ALA A 86 -5.43 -6.20 -23.90
C ALA A 86 -4.23 -5.89 -23.01
N ILE A 87 -4.41 -5.96 -21.68
CA ILE A 87 -3.34 -5.83 -20.70
C ILE A 87 -3.22 -7.14 -19.93
N SER A 88 -2.10 -7.84 -20.10
CA SER A 88 -1.71 -9.04 -19.36
C SER A 88 -0.89 -8.68 -18.12
N TYR A 89 -1.15 -9.33 -17.00
CA TYR A 89 -0.50 -9.08 -15.72
C TYR A 89 -0.54 -10.31 -14.78
N ASP A 90 0.31 -10.31 -13.77
CA ASP A 90 0.27 -11.29 -12.67
C ASP A 90 -0.87 -10.96 -11.70
N PRO A 91 -1.92 -11.80 -11.58
CA PRO A 91 -3.07 -11.51 -10.72
C PRO A 91 -2.73 -11.50 -9.24
N ARG A 92 -1.55 -11.99 -8.84
CA ARG A 92 -1.07 -11.90 -7.43
C ARG A 92 -0.61 -10.49 -7.08
N LEU A 93 -0.25 -9.68 -8.07
CA LEU A 93 0.27 -8.32 -7.85
C LEU A 93 -0.80 -7.24 -7.99
N TYR A 94 -1.86 -7.47 -8.77
CA TYR A 94 -2.78 -6.40 -9.16
C TYR A 94 -4.23 -6.67 -8.77
N SER A 95 -4.87 -5.63 -8.24
CA SER A 95 -6.31 -5.55 -8.08
C SER A 95 -6.92 -4.96 -9.35
N PRO A 96 -7.69 -5.74 -10.14
CA PRO A 96 -8.42 -5.20 -11.29
C PRO A 96 -9.49 -4.20 -10.82
N LEU A 97 -9.76 -3.20 -11.66
CA LEU A 97 -10.91 -2.33 -11.46
C LEU A 97 -12.20 -3.13 -11.73
N PRO A 98 -13.30 -2.87 -10.99
CA PRO A 98 -14.61 -3.49 -11.27
C PRO A 98 -15.08 -3.26 -12.71
N ALA A 99 -14.71 -2.11 -13.29
CA ALA A 99 -14.85 -1.82 -14.71
C ALA A 99 -13.58 -1.10 -15.18
N ALA A 100 -13.02 -1.54 -16.31
CA ALA A 100 -11.91 -0.83 -16.92
C ALA A 100 -12.33 0.60 -17.29
N VAL A 101 -11.36 1.51 -17.25
CA VAL A 101 -11.57 2.92 -17.58
C VAL A 101 -10.78 3.24 -18.83
N ALA A 102 -11.44 3.83 -19.82
CA ALA A 102 -10.81 4.40 -20.99
C ALA A 102 -11.18 5.88 -21.09
N THR A 103 -10.22 6.75 -21.31
CA THR A 103 -10.40 8.21 -21.37
C THR A 103 -9.62 8.81 -22.52
N VAL A 104 -10.14 9.90 -23.09
CA VAL A 104 -9.45 10.79 -24.03
C VAL A 104 -9.55 12.20 -23.46
N GLY A 105 -8.42 12.81 -23.12
CA GLY A 105 -8.43 14.05 -22.34
C GLY A 105 -9.20 13.89 -21.03
N ASP A 106 -10.19 14.74 -20.81
CA ASP A 106 -11.12 14.73 -19.67
C ASP A 106 -12.38 13.84 -19.90
N ARG A 107 -12.58 13.35 -21.12
CA ARG A 107 -13.76 12.59 -21.50
C ARG A 107 -13.57 11.09 -21.27
N ARG A 108 -14.51 10.48 -20.56
CA ARG A 108 -14.60 9.01 -20.46
C ARG A 108 -15.18 8.42 -21.74
N LEU A 109 -14.50 7.42 -22.29
CA LEU A 109 -14.95 6.66 -23.44
C LEU A 109 -15.93 5.56 -23.04
N ARG A 110 -16.82 5.22 -23.97
CA ARG A 110 -17.63 4.00 -23.85
C ARG A 110 -16.77 2.78 -24.19
N ALA A 111 -16.63 1.87 -23.24
CA ALA A 111 -15.86 0.65 -23.38
C ALA A 111 -16.45 -0.50 -22.58
N THR A 112 -16.23 -1.73 -23.04
CA THR A 112 -16.54 -2.97 -22.31
C THR A 112 -15.25 -3.68 -21.95
N SER A 113 -15.21 -4.41 -20.84
CA SER A 113 -14.02 -5.17 -20.43
C SER A 113 -14.34 -6.63 -20.13
N THR A 114 -13.47 -7.52 -20.57
CA THR A 114 -13.48 -8.94 -20.18
C THR A 114 -12.17 -9.30 -19.50
N ILE A 115 -12.21 -10.22 -18.54
CA ILE A 115 -11.03 -10.71 -17.82
C ILE A 115 -10.95 -12.21 -18.02
N THR A 116 -9.78 -12.69 -18.43
CA THR A 116 -9.48 -14.11 -18.58
C THR A 116 -8.16 -14.44 -17.90
N THR A 117 -8.10 -15.57 -17.21
CA THR A 117 -6.87 -16.07 -16.58
C THR A 117 -6.46 -17.36 -17.28
N ASP A 118 -5.22 -17.40 -17.77
CA ASP A 118 -4.63 -18.63 -18.32
C ASP A 118 -4.27 -19.57 -17.17
N SER A 119 -4.88 -20.76 -17.15
CA SER A 119 -4.68 -21.74 -16.09
C SER A 119 -3.28 -22.37 -16.09
N LYS A 120 -2.55 -22.33 -17.22
CA LYS A 120 -1.19 -22.89 -17.33
C LYS A 120 -0.14 -21.92 -16.82
N THR A 121 -0.28 -20.65 -17.18
CA THR A 121 0.69 -19.60 -16.83
C THR A 121 0.31 -18.79 -15.60
N SER A 122 -0.95 -18.92 -15.14
CA SER A 122 -1.57 -18.07 -14.11
C SER A 122 -1.56 -16.57 -14.44
N VAL A 123 -1.29 -16.20 -15.70
CA VAL A 123 -1.32 -14.81 -16.16
C VAL A 123 -2.77 -14.42 -16.47
N THR A 124 -3.17 -13.24 -16.01
CA THR A 124 -4.50 -12.69 -16.29
C THR A 124 -4.41 -11.62 -17.37
N ALA A 125 -5.33 -11.65 -18.32
CA ALA A 125 -5.50 -10.63 -19.35
C ALA A 125 -6.83 -9.89 -19.14
N CYS A 126 -6.79 -8.56 -19.11
CA CYS A 126 -7.98 -7.73 -19.21
C CYS A 126 -8.05 -7.13 -20.62
N THR A 127 -9.09 -7.48 -21.37
CA THR A 127 -9.33 -6.98 -22.72
C THR A 127 -10.42 -5.92 -22.68
N VAL A 128 -10.04 -4.68 -23.01
CA VAL A 128 -10.94 -3.53 -23.09
C VAL A 128 -11.29 -3.28 -24.54
N THR A 129 -12.57 -3.34 -24.89
CA THR A 129 -13.07 -3.04 -26.23
C THR A 129 -13.67 -1.64 -26.23
N LEU A 130 -13.12 -0.74 -27.04
CA LEU A 130 -13.66 0.59 -27.28
C LEU A 130 -14.92 0.47 -28.15
N THR A 131 -16.05 1.01 -27.72
CA THR A 131 -17.32 0.85 -28.46
C THR A 131 -17.59 1.98 -29.46
N GLU A 132 -16.78 3.03 -29.42
CA GLU A 132 -16.85 4.18 -30.31
C GLU A 132 -15.55 4.33 -31.09
N ALA A 133 -15.62 4.90 -32.29
CA ALA A 133 -14.44 5.24 -33.07
C ALA A 133 -13.79 6.51 -32.52
N LEU A 134 -12.46 6.60 -32.63
CA LEU A 134 -11.68 7.74 -32.16
C LEU A 134 -10.87 8.35 -33.31
N PRO A 135 -10.90 9.68 -33.46
CA PRO A 135 -10.14 10.36 -34.50
C PRO A 135 -8.63 10.30 -34.24
N ALA A 136 -7.83 10.22 -35.29
CA ALA A 136 -6.37 10.24 -35.23
C ALA A 136 -5.83 11.30 -34.25
N GLY A 137 -4.86 10.91 -33.42
CA GLY A 137 -4.22 11.79 -32.44
C GLY A 137 -5.00 12.05 -31.14
N SER A 138 -6.12 11.35 -30.91
CA SER A 138 -6.87 11.48 -29.65
C SER A 138 -6.22 10.80 -28.44
N ASP A 139 -5.27 9.89 -28.70
CA ASP A 139 -4.39 9.22 -27.74
C ASP A 139 -5.07 8.73 -26.44
N PRO A 140 -6.02 7.78 -26.52
CA PRO A 140 -6.76 7.31 -25.35
C PRO A 140 -5.86 6.63 -24.31
N VAL A 141 -6.17 6.84 -23.04
CA VAL A 141 -5.57 6.16 -21.89
C VAL A 141 -6.53 5.09 -21.40
N VAL A 142 -6.04 3.84 -21.30
CA VAL A 142 -6.77 2.70 -20.77
C VAL A 142 -6.14 2.26 -19.46
N VAL A 143 -6.96 2.16 -18.40
CA VAL A 143 -6.57 1.74 -17.06
C VAL A 143 -7.42 0.54 -16.64
N VAL A 144 -6.78 -0.56 -16.28
CA VAL A 144 -7.47 -1.81 -15.93
C VAL A 144 -7.33 -2.21 -14.46
N GLY A 145 -6.38 -1.63 -13.73
CA GLY A 145 -6.09 -2.05 -12.37
C GLY A 145 -4.96 -1.29 -11.71
N THR A 146 -4.75 -1.57 -10.44
CA THR A 146 -3.65 -1.02 -9.65
C THR A 146 -3.00 -2.13 -8.85
N VAL A 147 -1.72 -1.99 -8.52
CA VAL A 147 -1.06 -2.93 -7.61
C VAL A 147 -1.87 -3.05 -6.31
N PHE A 148 -2.00 -4.26 -5.76
CA PHE A 148 -2.61 -4.43 -4.44
C PHE A 148 -1.91 -3.53 -3.40
N PRO A 149 -2.64 -3.02 -2.39
CA PRO A 149 -2.00 -2.60 -1.15
C PRO A 149 -1.49 -3.87 -0.46
N VAL A 150 -0.33 -4.35 -0.91
CA VAL A 150 0.13 -5.68 -0.54
C VAL A 150 0.58 -5.68 0.92
N LEU A 151 0.04 -6.61 1.69
CA LEU A 151 0.39 -6.82 3.09
C LEU A 151 1.24 -8.09 3.19
N TYR A 152 2.38 -7.99 3.86
CA TYR A 152 3.20 -9.11 4.29
C TYR A 152 2.40 -10.08 5.17
N PRO A 153 2.62 -11.41 5.06
CA PRO A 153 3.54 -12.09 4.13
C PRO A 153 2.98 -12.30 2.72
N TYR A 154 1.75 -11.90 2.46
CA TYR A 154 1.04 -12.15 1.20
C TYR A 154 1.60 -11.35 0.02
N ASP A 155 2.59 -10.49 0.25
CA ASP A 155 3.28 -9.68 -0.76
C ASP A 155 4.59 -10.25 -1.30
N LEU A 156 4.95 -11.45 -0.83
CA LEU A 156 6.07 -12.20 -1.37
C LEU A 156 5.59 -13.03 -2.57
N VAL A 157 5.77 -12.48 -3.77
CA VAL A 157 5.37 -13.13 -5.02
C VAL A 157 6.59 -13.69 -5.73
N ALA A 158 6.80 -15.01 -5.64
CA ALA A 158 7.88 -15.68 -6.36
C ALA A 158 7.66 -15.66 -7.88
N GLY A 159 8.71 -15.27 -8.61
CA GLY A 159 8.73 -15.21 -10.08
C GLY A 159 7.54 -14.47 -10.69
N PRO A 160 7.33 -13.17 -10.37
CA PRO A 160 6.16 -12.45 -10.86
C PRO A 160 6.24 -12.24 -12.38
N ALA A 161 5.12 -12.49 -13.07
CA ALA A 161 5.04 -12.25 -14.51
C ALA A 161 5.02 -10.74 -14.82
N GLY A 162 5.76 -10.33 -15.85
CA GLY A 162 5.76 -8.94 -16.34
C GLY A 162 4.40 -8.51 -16.87
N ALA A 163 4.07 -7.23 -16.72
CA ALA A 163 2.87 -6.65 -17.31
C ALA A 163 3.11 -6.27 -18.78
N THR A 164 2.20 -6.63 -19.68
CA THR A 164 2.31 -6.31 -21.12
C THR A 164 0.98 -5.81 -21.66
N ALA A 165 1.01 -4.79 -22.51
CA ALA A 165 -0.15 -4.31 -23.26
C ALA A 165 -0.05 -4.74 -24.73
N ALA A 166 -1.19 -4.92 -25.39
CA ALA A 166 -1.28 -5.15 -26.81
C ALA A 166 -2.55 -4.51 -27.37
N VAL A 167 -2.51 -4.04 -28.61
CA VAL A 167 -3.69 -3.53 -29.33
C VAL A 167 -3.99 -4.44 -30.51
N HIS A 168 -5.27 -4.72 -30.75
CA HIS A 168 -5.71 -5.51 -31.88
C HIS A 168 -7.17 -5.23 -32.24
N HIS A 169 -7.58 -5.71 -33.41
CA HIS A 169 -8.99 -5.81 -33.78
C HIS A 169 -9.55 -7.20 -33.46
N LYS A 170 -10.87 -7.24 -33.26
CA LYS A 170 -11.60 -8.48 -33.01
C LYS A 170 -11.26 -9.53 -34.07
N ASN A 171 -10.86 -10.73 -33.64
CA ASN A 171 -10.47 -11.87 -34.47
C ASN A 171 -9.14 -11.73 -35.24
N VAL A 172 -8.31 -10.74 -34.93
CA VAL A 172 -6.96 -10.60 -35.49
C VAL A 172 -5.92 -10.82 -34.39
N ARG A 173 -4.84 -11.55 -34.70
CA ARG A 173 -3.74 -11.72 -33.74
C ARG A 173 -3.11 -10.36 -33.42
N PRO A 174 -2.69 -10.10 -32.17
CA PRO A 174 -2.05 -8.84 -31.83
C PRO A 174 -0.77 -8.64 -32.62
N THR A 175 -0.69 -7.53 -33.36
CA THR A 175 0.49 -7.12 -34.12
C THR A 175 1.47 -6.35 -33.26
N ASP A 176 0.97 -5.54 -32.30
CA ASP A 176 1.79 -4.65 -31.50
C ASP A 176 1.68 -5.02 -30.01
N ARG A 177 2.81 -5.44 -29.43
CA ARG A 177 2.94 -5.77 -28.00
C ARG A 177 3.98 -4.88 -27.36
N ARG A 178 3.65 -4.34 -26.19
CA ARG A 178 4.54 -3.48 -25.41
C ARG A 178 4.66 -3.98 -23.97
N SER A 179 5.88 -4.05 -23.46
CA SER A 179 6.09 -4.23 -22.02
C SER A 179 5.68 -2.97 -21.27
N LEU A 180 4.88 -3.13 -20.23
CA LEU A 180 4.56 -2.07 -19.27
C LEU A 180 5.56 -2.03 -18.12
N GLN A 181 6.59 -2.88 -18.15
CA GLN A 181 7.57 -2.95 -17.08
C GLN A 181 8.47 -1.71 -17.11
N PRO A 182 8.46 -0.88 -16.05
CA PRO A 182 9.29 0.30 -16.00
C PRO A 182 10.76 -0.07 -15.82
N GLY A 183 11.65 0.82 -16.26
CA GLY A 183 13.06 0.77 -15.89
C GLY A 183 13.22 0.76 -14.37
N ARG A 184 14.15 -0.05 -13.87
CA ARG A 184 14.38 -0.18 -12.43
C ARG A 184 15.03 1.09 -11.87
N PRO A 185 14.41 1.78 -10.89
CA PRO A 185 15.04 2.93 -10.24
C PRO A 185 16.28 2.52 -9.44
N HIS A 186 17.33 3.36 -9.45
CA HIS A 186 18.52 3.16 -8.61
C HIS A 186 18.19 3.13 -7.11
N ALA A 187 17.17 3.88 -6.69
CA ALA A 187 16.70 3.92 -5.31
C ALA A 187 16.26 2.54 -4.78
N PHE A 188 15.92 1.57 -5.65
CA PHE A 188 15.55 0.20 -5.24
C PHE A 188 16.76 -0.63 -4.76
N GLY A 189 17.96 -0.05 -4.68
CA GLY A 189 19.09 -0.62 -3.95
C GLY A 189 19.61 -1.94 -4.52
N GLY A 190 20.18 -2.76 -3.65
CA GLY A 190 20.78 -4.06 -4.00
C GLY A 190 19.86 -5.25 -3.74
N VAL A 191 20.48 -6.42 -3.66
CA VAL A 191 19.87 -7.61 -3.07
C VAL A 191 19.56 -7.31 -1.60
N ALA A 192 18.34 -7.55 -1.16
CA ALA A 192 17.96 -7.36 0.23
C ALA A 192 16.77 -8.24 0.60
N THR A 193 16.71 -8.62 1.86
CA THR A 193 15.63 -9.47 2.37
C THR A 193 14.48 -8.59 2.87
N PRO A 194 13.23 -8.88 2.48
CA PRO A 194 12.06 -8.19 3.01
C PRO A 194 11.98 -8.32 4.54
N TRP A 195 11.49 -7.29 5.19
CA TRP A 195 11.25 -7.27 6.63
C TRP A 195 9.98 -6.49 6.95
N GLY A 196 9.49 -6.66 8.16
CA GLY A 196 8.29 -5.99 8.68
C GLY A 196 8.31 -6.00 10.20
N LEU A 197 7.51 -5.11 10.78
CA LEU A 197 7.24 -5.10 12.20
C LEU A 197 5.73 -5.05 12.41
N GLU A 198 5.29 -5.68 13.48
CA GLU A 198 3.92 -5.56 13.97
C GLU A 198 3.93 -5.03 15.39
N VAL A 199 2.86 -4.34 15.74
CA VAL A 199 2.62 -3.87 17.10
C VAL A 199 1.30 -4.41 17.62
N SER A 200 1.32 -4.85 18.87
CA SER A 200 0.12 -5.23 19.61
C SER A 200 0.19 -4.68 21.04
N GLY A 201 -0.98 -4.57 21.67
CA GLY A 201 -1.12 -4.06 23.03
C GLY A 201 -1.91 -5.04 23.90
N VAL A 202 -1.44 -5.23 25.12
CA VAL A 202 -2.24 -5.79 26.21
C VAL A 202 -2.81 -4.63 27.01
N TRP A 203 -4.12 -4.66 27.21
CA TRP A 203 -4.87 -3.55 27.78
C TRP A 203 -5.30 -3.88 29.20
N ASN A 204 -5.08 -2.95 30.11
CA ASN A 204 -5.73 -2.92 31.42
C ASN A 204 -6.91 -1.95 31.39
N ARG A 205 -7.79 -2.11 32.37
CA ARG A 205 -8.99 -1.30 32.54
C ARG A 205 -8.86 -0.47 33.80
N TYR A 206 -9.07 0.84 33.67
CA TYR A 206 -9.26 1.75 34.80
C TYR A 206 -10.74 2.04 34.95
N GLU A 207 -11.29 1.80 36.14
CA GLU A 207 -12.71 1.99 36.43
C GLU A 207 -12.93 3.14 37.42
N TRP A 208 -14.03 3.85 37.25
CA TRP A 208 -14.54 4.81 38.22
C TRP A 208 -16.07 4.80 38.24
N ALA A 209 -16.66 5.58 39.14
CA ALA A 209 -18.11 5.61 39.37
C ALA A 209 -18.69 4.21 39.65
N ASN A 210 -18.05 3.46 40.56
CA ASN A 210 -18.43 2.10 40.97
C ASN A 210 -18.54 1.12 39.79
N GLY A 211 -17.59 1.19 38.84
CA GLY A 211 -17.52 0.29 37.67
C GLY A 211 -18.46 0.66 36.53
N LYS A 212 -19.29 1.70 36.67
CA LYS A 212 -20.18 2.17 35.60
C LYS A 212 -19.43 2.85 34.45
N ARG A 213 -18.20 3.30 34.70
CA ARG A 213 -17.35 3.94 33.70
C ARG A 213 -15.97 3.33 33.72
N TRP A 214 -15.39 3.19 32.53
CA TRP A 214 -14.06 2.64 32.38
C TRP A 214 -13.34 3.18 31.16
N TYR A 215 -12.02 3.15 31.27
CA TYR A 215 -11.09 3.53 30.23
C TYR A 215 -10.02 2.46 30.10
N TYR A 216 -9.74 2.04 28.87
CA TYR A 216 -8.65 1.11 28.61
C TYR A 216 -7.33 1.85 28.43
N TYR A 217 -6.25 1.26 28.93
CA TYR A 217 -4.90 1.77 28.73
C TYR A 217 -3.91 0.61 28.55
N PRO A 218 -2.81 0.81 27.81
CA PRO A 218 -1.88 -0.28 27.52
C PRO A 218 -1.02 -0.57 28.75
N ALA A 219 -1.02 -1.82 29.20
CA ALA A 219 -0.16 -2.33 30.27
C ALA A 219 1.11 -3.01 29.72
N ARG A 220 1.05 -3.49 28.47
CA ARG A 220 2.20 -4.03 27.74
C ARG A 220 2.04 -3.72 26.26
N ILE A 221 3.15 -3.37 25.62
CA ILE A 221 3.27 -3.27 24.17
C ILE A 221 4.16 -4.40 23.70
N THR A 222 3.76 -5.08 22.62
CA THR A 222 4.53 -6.15 22.02
C THR A 222 4.87 -5.75 20.59
N LEU A 223 6.16 -5.74 20.28
CA LEU A 223 6.70 -5.49 18.95
C LEU A 223 7.23 -6.82 18.40
N ASN A 224 6.71 -7.25 17.25
CA ASN A 224 7.11 -8.50 16.62
C ASN A 224 7.91 -8.23 15.35
N GLY A 225 9.03 -8.92 15.19
CA GLY A 225 9.75 -9.02 13.92
C GLY A 225 9.03 -9.99 13.00
N VAL A 226 8.31 -9.46 12.00
CA VAL A 226 7.61 -10.28 11.00
C VAL A 226 8.25 -10.07 9.65
N GLY A 227 8.63 -11.12 8.96
CA GLY A 227 9.52 -10.95 7.81
C GLY A 227 10.60 -12.01 7.79
N PRO A 228 11.05 -12.46 6.61
CA PRO A 228 12.20 -13.35 6.55
C PRO A 228 13.51 -12.66 6.95
N GLY A 229 13.57 -11.32 6.88
CA GLY A 229 14.74 -10.51 7.21
C GLY A 229 14.62 -9.81 8.56
N ALA A 230 15.77 -9.47 9.13
CA ALA A 230 15.82 -8.60 10.30
C ALA A 230 15.50 -7.15 9.92
N ALA A 231 14.80 -6.45 10.81
CA ALA A 231 14.58 -5.03 10.67
C ALA A 231 15.95 -4.30 10.67
N PRO A 232 16.29 -3.51 9.63
CA PRO A 232 17.57 -2.82 9.53
C PRO A 232 17.65 -1.64 10.50
N VAL A 233 16.50 -1.15 10.95
CA VAL A 233 16.32 -0.04 11.89
C VAL A 233 15.81 -0.55 13.22
N ALA A 234 16.06 0.21 14.29
CA ALA A 234 15.48 -0.10 15.58
C ALA A 234 13.99 0.24 15.61
N ALA A 235 13.22 -0.51 16.40
CA ALA A 235 11.78 -0.30 16.49
C ALA A 235 11.46 1.01 17.21
N SER A 236 10.55 1.79 16.62
CA SER A 236 10.01 3.03 17.21
C SER A 236 8.48 2.97 17.19
N PHE A 237 7.84 3.48 18.24
CA PHE A 237 6.40 3.37 18.43
C PHE A 237 5.86 4.54 19.24
N SER A 238 4.57 4.83 19.09
CA SER A 238 3.85 5.84 19.85
C SER A 238 2.70 5.24 20.65
N VAL A 239 2.37 5.91 21.75
CA VAL A 239 1.24 5.62 22.62
C VAL A 239 0.43 6.89 22.76
N ALA A 240 -0.79 6.90 22.22
CA ALA A 240 -1.71 8.02 22.28
C ALA A 240 -2.88 7.67 23.20
N LEU A 241 -3.14 8.52 24.18
CA LEU A 241 -4.12 8.32 25.26
C LEU A 241 -4.93 9.59 25.50
N ASP A 242 -6.02 9.44 26.24
CA ASP A 242 -6.81 10.56 26.72
C ASP A 242 -6.09 11.29 27.88
N PRO A 243 -5.74 12.59 27.72
CA PRO A 243 -5.04 13.36 28.74
C PRO A 243 -5.91 13.65 29.97
N GLN A 244 -7.24 13.52 29.88
CA GLN A 244 -8.18 13.74 30.99
C GLN A 244 -8.16 12.58 31.98
N VAL A 245 -7.93 11.35 31.49
CA VAL A 245 -7.87 10.12 32.30
C VAL A 245 -6.43 9.71 32.66
N VAL A 246 -5.48 9.91 31.75
CA VAL A 246 -4.08 9.47 31.93
C VAL A 246 -3.16 10.66 32.17
N SER A 247 -2.35 10.58 33.22
CA SER A 247 -1.42 11.64 33.61
C SER A 247 0.04 11.35 33.31
N ASP A 248 0.45 10.08 33.18
CA ASP A 248 1.84 9.69 32.89
C ASP A 248 1.90 8.28 32.28
N VAL A 249 2.91 8.04 31.44
CA VAL A 249 3.23 6.72 30.88
C VAL A 249 4.74 6.53 30.89
N ARG A 250 5.18 5.39 31.41
CA ARG A 250 6.60 5.01 31.44
C ARG A 250 6.79 3.57 30.98
N ILE A 251 7.88 3.32 30.28
CA ILE A 251 8.35 1.96 30.02
C ILE A 251 9.21 1.53 31.21
N VAL A 252 8.78 0.48 31.91
CA VAL A 252 9.43 0.03 33.16
C VAL A 252 10.13 -1.32 33.04
N SER A 253 9.84 -2.06 31.98
CA SER A 253 10.53 -3.33 31.71
C SER A 253 10.55 -3.64 30.22
N ALA A 254 11.53 -4.45 29.81
CA ALA A 254 11.62 -5.00 28.48
C ALA A 254 12.02 -6.48 28.55
N ARG A 255 11.40 -7.29 27.69
CA ARG A 255 11.72 -8.70 27.51
C ARG A 255 11.83 -9.03 26.03
N LEU A 256 12.92 -9.64 25.62
CA LEU A 256 13.12 -10.15 24.26
C LEU A 256 13.00 -11.67 24.31
N ASN A 257 12.05 -12.23 23.55
CA ASN A 257 11.77 -13.67 23.51
C ASN A 257 11.64 -14.26 24.93
N ASP A 258 10.76 -13.65 25.73
CA ASP A 258 10.43 -13.98 27.12
C ASP A 258 11.56 -13.82 28.16
N LYS A 259 12.73 -13.33 27.75
CA LYS A 259 13.87 -13.07 28.65
C LYS A 259 14.03 -11.59 28.95
N ALA A 260 14.31 -11.24 30.19
CA ALA A 260 14.63 -9.86 30.57
C ALA A 260 15.77 -9.31 29.69
N HIS A 261 15.60 -8.10 29.17
CA HIS A 261 16.50 -7.54 28.18
C HIS A 261 16.61 -6.02 28.34
N ASP A 262 17.82 -5.47 28.29
CA ASP A 262 18.00 -4.02 28.15
C ASP A 262 17.78 -3.62 26.69
N ALA A 263 16.53 -3.30 26.36
CA ALA A 263 16.16 -2.82 25.04
C ALA A 263 16.62 -1.39 24.73
N GLY A 264 17.28 -0.69 25.68
CA GLY A 264 17.74 0.68 25.52
C GLY A 264 16.62 1.64 25.13
N VAL A 265 15.45 1.48 25.76
CA VAL A 265 14.26 2.25 25.42
C VAL A 265 14.47 3.72 25.78
N ARG A 266 14.20 4.61 24.84
CA ARG A 266 14.35 6.07 25.01
C ARG A 266 13.07 6.78 24.59
N LEU A 267 12.64 7.72 25.42
CA LEU A 267 11.58 8.66 25.07
C LEU A 267 12.14 9.63 24.02
N LEU A 268 11.50 9.69 22.86
CA LEU A 268 11.84 10.63 21.79
C LEU A 268 11.12 11.96 21.98
N SER A 269 9.84 11.92 22.33
CA SER A 269 9.02 13.10 22.57
C SER A 269 7.78 12.77 23.38
N ASP A 270 7.27 13.78 24.06
CA ASP A 270 5.96 13.79 24.74
C ASP A 270 5.20 15.01 24.21
N THR A 271 3.97 14.79 23.76
CA THR A 271 3.05 15.85 23.38
C THR A 271 1.79 15.75 24.24
N ARG A 272 1.46 16.85 24.93
CA ARG A 272 0.24 16.96 25.70
C ARG A 272 -0.56 18.19 25.30
N THR A 273 -1.79 17.95 24.89
CA THR A 273 -2.82 18.97 24.64
C THR A 273 -4.05 18.67 25.48
N ALA A 274 -5.11 19.47 25.33
CA ALA A 274 -6.39 19.22 25.98
C ALA A 274 -7.07 17.91 25.53
N SER A 275 -6.73 17.40 24.33
CA SER A 275 -7.40 16.26 23.69
C SER A 275 -6.48 15.09 23.33
N LEU A 276 -5.17 15.22 23.55
CA LEU A 276 -4.18 14.21 23.22
C LEU A 276 -3.06 14.20 24.26
N PHE A 277 -2.77 13.01 24.79
CA PHE A 277 -1.49 12.71 25.41
C PHE A 277 -0.78 11.66 24.56
N GLU A 278 0.26 12.05 23.83
CA GLU A 278 1.06 11.15 22.98
C GLU A 278 2.49 11.07 23.49
N THR A 279 2.96 9.86 23.77
CA THR A 279 4.38 9.59 24.02
C THR A 279 4.97 8.79 22.88
N ARG A 280 6.19 9.12 22.47
CA ARG A 280 6.90 8.52 21.34
C ARG A 280 8.21 7.94 21.82
N TRP A 281 8.48 6.69 21.48
CA TRP A 281 9.59 5.92 22.00
C TRP A 281 10.39 5.27 20.88
N THR A 282 11.67 5.06 21.14
CA THR A 282 12.54 4.22 20.32
C THR A 282 13.26 3.19 21.17
N THR A 283 13.71 2.11 20.55
CA THR A 283 14.50 1.06 21.17
C THR A 283 15.89 1.00 20.52
N ARG A 284 16.81 0.19 21.06
CA ARG A 284 18.07 -0.19 20.37
C ARG A 284 17.95 -1.54 19.67
N VAL A 285 16.83 -2.24 19.82
CA VAL A 285 16.66 -3.62 19.36
C VAL A 285 16.26 -3.62 17.88
N LYS A 286 17.02 -4.37 17.08
CA LYS A 286 16.69 -4.72 15.70
C LYS A 286 16.09 -6.11 15.70
N LEU A 287 14.77 -6.20 15.52
CA LEU A 287 14.06 -7.48 15.61
C LEU A 287 14.32 -8.34 14.37
N LYS A 288 14.68 -9.60 14.59
CA LYS A 288 14.80 -10.62 13.54
C LYS A 288 13.44 -11.29 13.30
N SER A 289 13.39 -12.11 12.25
CA SER A 289 12.24 -12.98 12.00
C SER A 289 11.86 -13.78 13.25
N GLY A 290 10.63 -13.60 13.72
CA GLY A 290 10.09 -14.31 14.89
C GLY A 290 10.51 -13.75 16.25
N ASP A 291 11.35 -12.72 16.29
CA ASP A 291 11.67 -12.05 17.55
C ASP A 291 10.44 -11.30 18.07
N ARG A 292 10.26 -11.35 19.40
CA ARG A 292 9.21 -10.67 20.14
C ARG A 292 9.81 -9.82 21.23
N LEU A 293 9.61 -8.51 21.15
CA LEU A 293 9.98 -7.55 22.20
C LEU A 293 8.73 -7.09 22.95
N ASP A 294 8.60 -7.55 24.18
CA ASP A 294 7.58 -7.13 25.13
C ASP A 294 8.09 -5.96 25.98
N LEU A 295 7.36 -4.86 25.99
CA LEU A 295 7.63 -3.66 26.78
C LEU A 295 6.52 -3.49 27.81
N GLY A 296 6.87 -3.58 29.10
CA GLY A 296 5.92 -3.34 30.19
C GLY A 296 5.73 -1.85 30.44
N LEU A 297 4.48 -1.42 30.55
CA LEU A 297 4.09 -0.03 30.75
C LEU A 297 3.58 0.17 32.18
N GLU A 298 4.11 1.20 32.84
CA GLU A 298 3.47 1.80 34.00
C GLU A 298 2.68 3.03 33.53
N VAL A 299 1.37 3.00 33.74
CA VAL A 299 0.45 4.08 33.36
C VAL A 299 -0.19 4.64 34.61
N LYS A 300 -0.03 5.95 34.84
CA LYS A 300 -0.68 6.64 35.95
C LYS A 300 -2.00 7.22 35.45
N THR A 301 -3.09 6.74 36.04
CA THR A 301 -4.44 7.23 35.77
C THR A 301 -4.90 8.16 36.88
N ARG A 302 -5.89 8.99 36.57
CA ARG A 302 -6.58 9.83 37.56
C ARG A 302 -8.08 9.80 37.29
N LYS A 303 -8.85 9.98 38.37
CA LYS A 303 -10.30 10.13 38.26
C LYS A 303 -10.61 11.48 37.59
N PRO A 304 -11.42 11.51 36.53
CA PRO A 304 -11.90 12.77 35.97
C PRO A 304 -12.67 13.58 37.00
N SER A 305 -12.50 14.91 36.99
CA SER A 305 -13.17 15.81 37.95
C SER A 305 -14.66 16.00 37.65
N ARG A 306 -15.08 15.73 36.41
CA ARG A 306 -16.45 15.80 35.91
C ARG A 306 -16.70 14.65 34.94
N ASP A 307 -17.96 14.45 34.60
CA ASP A 307 -18.36 13.55 33.53
C ASP A 307 -17.71 13.98 32.21
N LEU A 308 -17.17 13.00 31.50
CA LEU A 308 -16.48 13.26 30.24
C LEU A 308 -17.49 13.18 29.09
N PRO A 309 -17.64 14.22 28.26
CA PRO A 309 -18.54 14.15 27.11
C PRO A 309 -18.00 13.25 25.99
N THR A 310 -16.67 13.16 25.88
CA THR A 310 -15.95 12.33 24.91
C THR A 310 -14.66 11.85 25.53
N VAL A 311 -14.17 10.68 25.08
CA VAL A 311 -12.80 10.25 25.39
C VAL A 311 -12.03 9.91 24.12
N LYS A 312 -10.74 10.20 24.11
CA LYS A 312 -9.80 9.73 23.11
C LYS A 312 -9.52 8.25 23.34
N HIS A 313 -9.89 7.40 22.39
CA HIS A 313 -9.54 5.99 22.47
C HIS A 313 -8.03 5.77 22.49
N PRO A 314 -7.53 4.91 23.39
CA PRO A 314 -6.12 4.60 23.45
C PRO A 314 -5.66 3.95 22.14
N THR A 315 -4.49 4.36 21.66
CA THR A 315 -3.88 3.83 20.43
C THR A 315 -2.40 3.58 20.66
N VAL A 316 -1.89 2.46 20.15
CA VAL A 316 -0.47 2.17 20.04
C VAL A 316 -0.15 2.00 18.56
N GLY A 317 0.89 2.66 18.06
CA GLY A 317 1.27 2.61 16.65
C GLY A 317 2.76 2.50 16.44
N LEU A 318 3.18 1.78 15.39
CA LEU A 318 4.55 1.86 14.91
C LEU A 318 4.78 3.26 14.34
N MET A 319 5.91 3.86 14.71
CA MET A 319 6.35 5.11 14.13
C MET A 319 7.19 4.81 12.90
N ASP A 320 7.13 5.75 11.95
CA ASP A 320 7.90 5.80 10.70
C ASP A 320 9.17 4.95 10.76
N MET A 321 9.09 3.73 10.22
CA MET A 321 10.22 2.80 10.22
C MET A 321 11.22 3.12 9.08
N GLY A 322 11.16 4.36 8.57
CA GLY A 322 11.82 4.81 7.37
C GLY A 322 11.15 4.26 6.11
N ASN A 323 11.22 5.00 5.01
CA ASN A 323 10.90 4.48 3.67
C ASN A 323 11.98 3.48 3.22
N HIS A 324 12.14 2.38 3.96
CA HIS A 324 13.08 1.33 3.57
C HIS A 324 12.46 0.54 2.41
N ILE A 325 13.19 0.46 1.31
CA ILE A 325 12.74 -0.21 0.07
C ILE A 325 12.37 -1.69 0.24
N THR A 326 12.81 -2.31 1.34
CA THR A 326 12.50 -3.71 1.68
C THR A 326 11.55 -3.85 2.86
N GLN A 327 11.07 -2.75 3.43
CA GLN A 327 9.99 -2.80 4.41
C GLN A 327 8.71 -3.22 3.70
N ARG A 328 7.98 -4.16 4.30
CA ARG A 328 6.65 -4.56 3.87
C ARG A 328 5.62 -4.17 4.91
N GLN A 329 4.42 -3.81 4.46
CA GLN A 329 3.31 -3.45 5.34
C GLN A 329 2.70 -4.72 5.91
N THR A 330 2.38 -4.79 7.19
CA THR A 330 1.97 -6.03 7.86
C THR A 330 0.49 -6.04 8.25
N GLY A 331 -0.21 -4.92 8.05
CA GLY A 331 -1.61 -4.73 8.44
C GLY A 331 -1.82 -4.46 9.94
N LEU A 332 -0.86 -4.85 10.79
CA LEU A 332 -0.87 -4.62 12.24
C LEU A 332 0.16 -3.56 12.65
N THR A 333 0.14 -2.41 11.96
CA THR A 333 1.02 -1.27 12.25
C THR A 333 0.47 -0.35 13.35
N SER A 334 -0.79 -0.53 13.73
CA SER A 334 -1.40 0.18 14.86
C SER A 334 -2.54 -0.64 15.46
N MET A 335 -2.78 -0.44 16.75
CA MET A 335 -3.88 -1.05 17.48
C MET A 335 -4.56 0.02 18.33
N SER A 336 -5.89 0.04 18.33
CA SER A 336 -6.69 0.91 19.19
C SER A 336 -7.75 0.09 19.91
N ARG A 337 -8.27 0.63 21.01
CA ARG A 337 -9.34 -0.02 21.77
C ARG A 337 -10.50 0.95 21.98
N SER A 338 -11.63 0.69 21.35
CA SER A 338 -12.78 1.62 21.25
C SER A 338 -13.91 1.35 22.24
N ASP A 339 -13.89 0.24 22.96
CA ASP A 339 -14.93 -0.22 23.90
C ASP A 339 -14.81 0.41 25.31
N SER A 340 -14.32 1.64 25.41
CA SER A 340 -14.38 2.40 26.68
C SER A 340 -15.84 2.83 26.94
N GLN A 341 -16.27 2.95 28.19
CA GLN A 341 -17.61 3.44 28.54
C GLN A 341 -17.50 4.65 29.48
N TRP A 342 -18.15 5.75 29.12
CA TRP A 342 -18.04 7.02 29.86
C TRP A 342 -19.31 7.86 29.89
N THR A 343 -20.35 7.48 29.14
CA THR A 343 -21.71 8.04 29.21
C THR A 343 -22.41 7.50 30.45
#